data_AF-A0A8S4R307-F1
#
_entry.id   AF-A0A8S4R307-F1
#
_cell.length_a   1.000
_cell.length_b   1.000
_cell.length_c   1.000
_cell.angle_alpha   90.00
_cell.angle_beta   90.00
_cell.angle_gamma   90.00
#
_symmetry.space_group_name_H-M   'P 1'
#
loop_
_entity.id
_entity.type
_entity.pdbx_description
1 polymer ?
#
loop_
_entity_poly.entity_id
_entity_poly.type
_entity_poly.pdbx_seq_one_letter_code
_entity_poly.pdbx_strand_id
1 'polypeptide(L)'
;VAAEREERRKLELAAMEDYAFKRMETKDTEFKKRITKASEQIREQKELSSTFITPENLDAAIDQALANPIDYNYAIDLKGNQYPGRDTPIVYEKNIEKTSA
;
A
#
# COMPACT_ATOMS: atom_id res chain seq x y z
N VAL A 1 26.92 8.52 53.46
CA VAL A 1 27.32 7.20 52.89
C VAL A 1 26.20 6.16 52.81
N ALA A 2 25.61 5.66 53.91
CA ALA A 2 24.56 4.62 53.83
C ALA A 2 23.24 5.14 53.23
N ALA A 3 22.76 6.30 53.72
CA ALA A 3 21.53 6.95 53.23
C ALA A 3 21.64 7.41 51.75
N GLU A 4 22.77 7.99 51.34
CA GLU A 4 22.99 8.38 49.93
C GLU A 4 22.98 7.19 48.96
N ARG A 5 23.47 6.01 49.38
CA ARG A 5 23.39 4.79 48.56
C ARG A 5 21.95 4.28 48.44
N GLU A 6 21.13 4.51 49.45
CA GLU A 6 19.72 4.12 49.42
C GLU A 6 18.91 5.02 48.49
N GLU A 7 19.09 6.34 48.57
CA GLU A 7 18.47 7.29 47.65
C GLU A 7 18.91 7.07 46.20
N ARG A 8 20.20 6.80 45.96
CA ARG A 8 20.66 6.43 44.61
C ARG A 8 20.00 5.15 44.10
N ARG A 9 19.86 4.12 44.94
CA ARG A 9 19.19 2.86 44.56
C ARG A 9 17.71 3.07 44.22
N LYS A 10 17.00 3.94 44.95
CA LYS A 10 15.60 4.28 44.64
C LYS A 10 15.47 4.95 43.27
N LEU A 11 16.36 5.89 42.95
CA LEU A 11 16.38 6.56 41.64
C LEU A 11 16.70 5.58 40.50
N GLU A 12 17.68 4.69 40.70
CA GLU A 12 18.03 3.65 39.73
C GLU A 12 16.88 2.66 39.50
N LEU A 13 16.18 2.24 40.56
CA LEU A 13 14.99 1.38 40.47
C LEU A 13 13.86 2.06 39.70
N ALA A 14 13.52 3.32 40.04
CA ALA A 14 12.48 4.07 39.35
C ALA A 14 12.81 4.25 37.85
N ALA A 15 14.07 4.56 37.51
CA ALA A 15 14.51 4.66 36.12
C ALA A 15 14.43 3.31 35.38
N MET A 16 14.71 2.20 36.06
CA MET A 16 14.60 0.85 35.49
C MET A 16 13.14 0.45 35.27
N GLU A 17 12.24 0.78 36.19
CA GLU A 17 10.80 0.57 36.07
C GLU A 17 10.22 1.37 34.90
N ASP A 18 10.55 2.67 34.80
CA ASP A 18 10.12 3.53 33.69
C ASP A 18 10.61 3.00 32.34
N TYR A 19 11.86 2.54 32.27
CA TYR A 19 12.42 1.94 31.07
C TYR A 19 11.68 0.65 30.67
N ALA A 20 11.42 -0.23 31.64
CA ALA A 20 10.69 -1.47 31.41
C ALA A 20 9.26 -1.19 30.92
N PHE A 21 8.58 -0.21 31.53
CA PHE A 21 7.22 0.19 31.15
C PHE A 21 7.17 0.72 29.72
N LYS A 22 8.05 1.67 29.35
CA LYS A 22 8.13 2.20 27.97
C LYS A 22 8.43 1.11 26.95
N ARG A 23 9.28 0.14 27.29
CA ARG A 23 9.59 -0.99 26.41
C ARG A 23 8.38 -1.92 26.22
N MET A 24 7.59 -2.13 27.27
CA MET A 24 6.37 -2.92 27.17
C MET A 24 5.31 -2.20 26.33
N GLU A 25 5.11 -0.90 26.57
CA GLU A 25 4.16 -0.08 25.81
C GLU A 25 4.50 -0.03 24.32
N THR A 26 5.77 0.19 23.98
CA THR A 26 6.22 0.18 22.58
C THR A 26 5.94 -1.16 21.90
N LYS A 27 6.25 -2.28 22.54
CA LYS A 27 5.93 -3.61 22.00
C LYS A 27 4.43 -3.85 21.84
N ASP A 28 3.63 -3.44 22.81
CA ASP A 28 2.17 -3.57 22.73
C ASP A 28 1.60 -2.74 21.58
N THR A 29 2.12 -1.52 21.36
CA THR A 29 1.68 -0.67 20.26
C THR A 29 2.06 -1.24 18.90
N GLU A 30 3.27 -1.78 18.75
CA GLU A 30 3.71 -2.45 17.53
C GLU A 30 2.87 -3.70 17.24
N PHE A 31 2.60 -4.50 18.27
CA PHE A 31 1.78 -5.70 18.15
C PHE A 31 0.35 -5.36 17.72
N LYS A 32 -0.28 -4.36 18.35
CA LYS A 32 -1.60 -3.87 17.95
C LYS A 32 -1.61 -3.39 16.50
N LYS A 33 -0.64 -2.58 16.08
CA LYS A 33 -0.52 -2.13 14.68
C LYS A 33 -0.42 -3.28 13.70
N ARG A 34 0.35 -4.33 14.03
CA ARG A 34 0.48 -5.53 13.19
C ARG A 34 -0.84 -6.29 13.08
N ILE A 35 -1.55 -6.47 14.19
CA ILE A 35 -2.86 -7.13 14.19
C ILE A 35 -3.87 -6.33 13.37
N THR A 36 -3.94 -5.02 13.55
CA THR A 36 -4.85 -4.16 12.79
C THR A 36 -4.58 -4.27 11.29
N LYS A 37 -3.31 -4.13 10.87
CA LYS A 37 -2.93 -4.26 9.46
C LYS A 37 -3.28 -5.64 8.89
N ALA A 38 -2.99 -6.72 9.63
CA ALA A 38 -3.33 -8.07 9.20
C ALA A 38 -4.86 -8.25 9.08
N SER A 39 -5.62 -7.68 10.01
CA SER A 39 -7.09 -7.76 10.00
C SER A 39 -7.69 -7.00 8.81
N GLU A 40 -7.14 -5.82 8.48
CA GLU A 40 -7.52 -5.05 7.31
C GLU A 40 -7.25 -5.83 6.00
N GLN A 41 -6.07 -6.43 5.89
CA GLN A 41 -5.72 -7.29 4.74
C GLN A 41 -6.66 -8.49 4.63
N ILE A 42 -6.98 -9.17 5.74
CA ILE A 42 -7.92 -10.29 5.73
C ILE A 42 -9.31 -9.84 5.26
N ARG A 43 -9.77 -8.66 5.70
CA ARG A 43 -11.06 -8.11 5.29
C ARG A 43 -11.07 -7.82 3.78
N GLU A 44 -10.06 -7.14 3.27
CA GLU A 44 -9.91 -6.84 1.85
C GLU A 44 -9.89 -8.12 1.00
N GLN A 45 -9.13 -9.13 1.41
CA GLN A 45 -9.06 -10.40 0.69
C GLN A 45 -10.39 -11.17 0.74
N LYS A 46 -11.15 -11.09 1.85
CA LYS A 46 -12.50 -11.67 1.91
C LYS A 46 -13.46 -10.99 0.94
N GLU A 47 -13.40 -9.67 0.83
CA GLU A 47 -14.21 -8.92 -0.13
C GLU A 47 -13.85 -9.32 -1.57
N LEU A 48 -12.54 -9.37 -1.89
CA LEU A 48 -12.04 -9.81 -3.20
C LEU A 48 -12.34 -11.28 -3.51
N SER A 49 -12.41 -12.17 -2.52
CA SER A 49 -12.66 -13.60 -2.77
C SER A 49 -13.99 -13.88 -3.47
N SER A 50 -14.96 -12.97 -3.34
CA SER A 50 -16.24 -13.05 -4.02
C SER A 50 -16.15 -12.87 -5.54
N THR A 51 -15.08 -12.24 -6.04
CA THR A 51 -14.86 -12.00 -7.48
C THR A 51 -14.02 -13.08 -8.15
N PHE A 52 -13.54 -14.06 -7.38
CA PHE A 52 -12.66 -15.11 -7.91
C PHE A 52 -13.42 -16.09 -8.79
N ILE A 53 -12.70 -16.65 -9.75
CA ILE A 53 -13.23 -17.67 -10.64
C ILE A 53 -13.23 -19.01 -9.88
N THR A 54 -14.39 -19.62 -9.82
CA THR A 54 -14.68 -20.92 -9.22
C THR A 54 -15.11 -21.88 -10.35
N PRO A 55 -15.03 -23.20 -10.16
CA PRO A 55 -15.47 -24.17 -11.17
C PRO A 55 -16.90 -23.92 -11.65
N GLU A 56 -17.76 -23.39 -10.78
CA GLU A 56 -19.17 -23.12 -11.06
C GLU A 56 -19.40 -21.86 -11.92
N ASN A 57 -18.49 -20.87 -11.87
CA ASN A 57 -18.62 -19.61 -12.62
C ASN A 57 -17.65 -19.51 -13.81
N LEU A 58 -16.87 -20.56 -14.08
CA LEU A 58 -15.80 -20.58 -15.07
C LEU A 58 -16.28 -20.24 -16.48
N ASP A 59 -17.32 -20.92 -16.97
CA ASP A 59 -17.81 -20.72 -18.34
C ASP A 59 -18.32 -19.28 -18.55
N ALA A 60 -19.07 -18.76 -17.57
CA ALA A 60 -19.56 -17.38 -17.60
C ALA A 60 -18.41 -16.35 -17.57
N ALA A 61 -17.33 -16.64 -16.83
CA ALA A 61 -16.15 -15.78 -16.79
C ALA A 61 -15.40 -15.75 -18.13
N ILE A 62 -15.33 -16.89 -18.84
CA ILE A 62 -14.72 -16.98 -20.18
C ILE A 62 -15.51 -16.12 -21.18
N ASP A 63 -16.84 -16.29 -21.22
CA ASP A 63 -17.69 -15.53 -22.13
C ASP A 63 -17.60 -14.01 -21.89
N GLN A 64 -17.61 -13.60 -20.61
CA GLN A 64 -17.45 -12.20 -20.22
C GLN A 64 -16.10 -11.62 -20.66
N ALA A 65 -15.01 -12.38 -20.54
CA ALA A 65 -13.68 -11.96 -20.94
C ALA A 65 -13.54 -11.82 -22.46
N LEU A 66 -14.16 -12.72 -23.23
CA LEU A 66 -14.18 -12.65 -24.69
C LEU A 66 -15.03 -11.47 -25.19
N ALA A 67 -16.17 -11.22 -24.55
CA ALA A 67 -17.06 -10.11 -24.91
C ALA A 67 -16.47 -8.73 -24.54
N ASN A 68 -15.66 -8.65 -23.48
CA ASN A 68 -15.15 -7.39 -22.93
C ASN A 68 -13.61 -7.37 -22.86
N PRO A 69 -12.90 -7.23 -23.99
CA PRO A 69 -11.45 -7.16 -24.00
C PRO A 69 -10.95 -5.85 -23.39
N ILE A 70 -10.27 -5.95 -22.24
CA ILE A 70 -9.64 -4.83 -21.53
C ILE A 70 -8.23 -4.61 -22.07
N ASP A 71 -7.91 -3.36 -22.43
CA ASP A 71 -6.57 -2.96 -22.87
C ASP A 71 -5.87 -2.18 -21.75
N TYR A 72 -4.68 -2.63 -21.35
CA TYR A 72 -3.85 -1.98 -20.34
C TYR A 72 -2.72 -1.12 -20.95
N ASN A 73 -2.67 -0.98 -22.28
CA ASN A 73 -1.65 -0.19 -22.95
C ASN A 73 -1.88 1.32 -22.75
N TYR A 74 -0.87 1.99 -22.20
CA TYR A 74 -0.82 3.44 -22.12
C TYR A 74 0.61 3.95 -22.38
N ALA A 75 0.74 5.13 -22.95
CA ALA A 75 2.00 5.86 -23.05
C ALA A 75 2.15 6.81 -21.85
N ILE A 76 3.38 7.12 -21.46
CA ILE A 76 3.68 8.11 -20.42
C ILE A 76 4.61 9.18 -20.97
N ASP A 77 4.30 10.46 -20.70
CA ASP A 77 5.19 11.57 -21.07
C ASP A 77 6.23 11.89 -20.00
N LEU A 78 7.16 12.80 -20.31
CA LEU A 78 8.22 13.23 -19.38
C LEU A 78 7.69 13.98 -18.15
N LYS A 79 6.43 14.41 -18.16
CA LYS A 79 5.74 15.07 -17.03
C LYS A 79 4.93 14.07 -16.19
N GLY A 80 4.89 12.79 -16.61
CA GLY A 80 4.17 11.71 -15.95
C GLY A 80 2.70 11.58 -16.35
N ASN A 81 2.22 12.28 -17.38
CA ASN A 81 0.85 12.12 -17.86
C ASN A 81 0.70 10.81 -18.63
N GLN A 82 -0.37 10.08 -18.35
CA GLN A 82 -0.68 8.80 -18.98
C GLN A 82 -1.70 9.00 -20.11
N TYR A 83 -1.44 8.39 -21.27
CA TYR A 83 -2.28 8.44 -22.46
C TYR A 83 -2.72 7.02 -22.82
N PRO A 84 -3.97 6.61 -22.54
CA PRO A 84 -4.46 5.28 -22.87
C PRO A 84 -4.56 5.12 -24.39
N GLY A 85 -3.96 4.06 -24.93
CA GLY A 85 -3.76 3.91 -26.39
C GLY A 85 -5.06 3.79 -27.20
N ARG A 86 -6.15 3.32 -26.58
CA ARG A 86 -7.41 3.03 -27.27
C ARG A 86 -8.30 4.26 -27.50
N ASP A 87 -8.19 5.26 -26.63
CA ASP A 87 -9.07 6.44 -26.62
C ASP A 87 -8.33 7.75 -26.94
N THR A 88 -7.00 7.71 -27.05
CA THR A 88 -6.22 8.92 -27.35
C THR A 88 -6.11 9.12 -28.86
N PRO A 89 -6.76 10.16 -29.44
CA PRO A 89 -6.56 10.47 -30.85
C PRO A 89 -5.10 10.84 -31.11
N ILE A 90 -4.50 10.20 -32.11
CA ILE A 90 -3.15 10.54 -32.59
C ILE A 90 -3.20 11.93 -33.24
N VAL A 91 -2.86 12.97 -32.50
CA VAL A 91 -2.72 14.32 -33.05
C VAL A 91 -1.29 14.46 -33.58
N TYR A 92 -1.14 14.34 -34.90
CA TYR A 92 0.12 14.68 -35.56
C TYR A 92 0.26 16.20 -35.60
N GLU A 93 1.00 16.78 -34.64
CA GLU A 93 1.52 18.13 -34.81
C GLU A 93 2.52 18.08 -35.98
N LYS A 94 2.06 18.52 -37.15
CA LYS A 94 2.94 18.80 -38.27
C LYS A 94 3.88 19.90 -37.79
N ASN A 95 5.07 19.52 -37.34
CA ASN A 95 6.18 20.45 -37.22
C ASN A 95 6.38 21.00 -38.62
N ILE A 96 5.83 22.21 -38.85
CA ILE A 96 6.13 22.99 -40.04
C ILE A 96 7.62 23.29 -39.86
N GLU A 97 8.43 22.47 -40.52
CA GLU A 97 9.84 22.74 -40.73
C GLU A 97 9.96 24.21 -41.10
N LYS A 98 10.80 24.93 -40.35
CA LYS A 98 11.28 26.25 -40.72
C LYS A 98 12.01 26.10 -42.06
N THR A 99 11.26 26.07 -43.14
CA THR A 99 11.76 26.14 -44.50
C THR A 99 11.17 27.41 -45.10
N SER A 100 12.07 28.30 -45.53
CA SER A 100 11.88 29.59 -46.22
C SER A 100 11.25 30.72 -45.39
N ALA A 101 11.86 31.91 -45.23
CA ALA A 101 12.89 32.62 -46.00
C ALA A 101 13.78 33.49 -45.10
#